data_AF-A0A5B9CL97-F1
#
_entry.id   AF-A0A5B9CL97-F1
#
_cell.length_a   1.000
_cell.length_b   1.000
_cell.length_c   1.000
_cell.angle_alpha   90.00
_cell.angle_beta   90.00
_cell.angle_gamma   90.00
#
_symmetry.space_group_name_H-M   'P 1'
#
loop_
_entity.id
_entity.type
_entity.pdbx_description
1 polymer ?
#
loop_
_entity_poly.entity_id
_entity_poly.type
_entity_poly.pdbx_seq_one_letter_code
_entity_poly.pdbx_strand_id
1 'polypeptide(L)'
;RRRLVTPRTIEVTCRDPKLYSMHPWITSKPLPDYLLSKIVNNNIFINIHRATTSQKIKVPIDDSPDLILQSFFTKMAKKKSLMNIPEDYSELNFVLRVSGRDEYIVGDTPLKNFHWIRQCLKNEDEIHLVLDDPPDPNQDEVQKEEWPLVDDCTGVSGYHEQLTIDGKDHERVFTISLWDCNRKFRVKIIGIDIPVLPRNTDLTVFVEANIQHGQQLLSQKRTTAKPFTEEVLWNTWLEFDIKIKDLPKGALLTLQVYCGKAPASSAKANLHLHDSPSS
;
A
#
# COMPACT_ATOMS: atom_id res chain seq x y z
N ARG A 1 1.09 5.78 13.30
CA ARG A 1 -0.22 5.57 13.98
C ARG A 1 -0.97 6.90 14.15
N ARG A 2 -0.53 7.87 14.98
CA ARG A 2 -1.24 9.16 15.16
C ARG A 2 -1.49 9.96 13.86
N ARG A 3 -0.47 10.12 13.01
CA ARG A 3 -0.61 10.78 11.69
C ARG A 3 -1.61 10.12 10.73
N LEU A 4 -2.02 8.87 11.00
CA LEU A 4 -3.01 8.15 10.18
C LEU A 4 -4.44 8.36 10.69
N VAL A 5 -4.64 8.99 11.86
CA VAL A 5 -5.98 9.32 12.39
C VAL A 5 -6.66 10.32 11.47
N THR A 6 -5.99 11.41 11.09
CA THR A 6 -6.59 12.44 10.23
C THR A 6 -7.03 11.90 8.87
N PRO A 7 -6.19 11.16 8.10
CA PRO A 7 -6.64 10.53 6.86
C PRO A 7 -7.84 9.58 7.06
N ARG A 8 -7.82 8.76 8.13
CA ARG A 8 -8.92 7.85 8.45
C ARG A 8 -10.22 8.60 8.72
N THR A 9 -10.17 9.64 9.56
CA THR A 9 -11.36 10.44 9.91
C THR A 9 -11.93 11.13 8.69
N ILE A 10 -11.10 11.70 7.82
CA ILE A 10 -11.55 12.32 6.58
C ILE A 10 -12.29 11.29 5.71
N GLU A 11 -11.69 10.13 5.48
CA GLU A 11 -12.31 9.09 4.64
C GLU A 11 -13.64 8.59 5.21
N VAL A 12 -13.70 8.32 6.52
CA VAL A 12 -14.94 7.88 7.19
C VAL A 12 -16.04 8.94 7.14
N THR A 13 -15.67 10.23 7.18
CA THR A 13 -16.64 11.34 7.15
C THR A 13 -17.14 11.65 5.74
N CYS A 14 -16.29 11.45 4.73
CA CYS A 14 -16.60 11.80 3.34
C CYS A 14 -17.24 10.66 2.53
N ARG A 15 -17.23 9.41 3.02
CA ARG A 15 -17.82 8.27 2.29
C ARG A 15 -19.34 8.42 2.15
N ASP A 16 -19.88 8.01 1.02
CA ASP A 16 -21.32 7.83 0.87
C ASP A 16 -21.75 6.56 1.64
N PRO A 17 -22.65 6.67 2.62
CA PRO A 17 -22.99 5.55 3.50
C PRO A 17 -23.72 4.40 2.76
N LYS A 18 -24.52 4.71 1.73
CA LYS A 18 -25.27 3.70 0.96
C LYS A 18 -24.35 2.96 -0.01
N LEU A 19 -23.49 3.68 -0.72
CA LEU A 19 -22.51 3.07 -1.62
C LEU A 19 -21.45 2.29 -0.85
N TYR A 20 -21.09 2.71 0.35
CA TYR A 20 -20.16 1.97 1.20
C TYR A 20 -20.74 0.61 1.64
N SER A 21 -22.01 0.58 2.08
CA SER A 21 -22.65 -0.67 2.52
C SER A 21 -22.88 -1.67 1.36
N MET A 22 -23.21 -1.16 0.16
CA MET A 22 -23.53 -2.01 -1.00
C MET A 22 -22.35 -2.25 -1.96
N HIS A 23 -21.32 -1.40 -1.93
CA HIS A 23 -20.06 -1.52 -2.66
C HIS A 23 -20.18 -2.05 -4.11
N PRO A 24 -20.92 -1.37 -5.01
CA PRO A 24 -21.20 -1.88 -6.35
C PRO A 24 -19.92 -2.19 -7.14
N TRP A 25 -19.78 -3.44 -7.59
CA TRP A 25 -18.58 -3.89 -8.28
C TRP A 25 -18.63 -3.58 -9.79
N ILE A 26 -18.14 -2.40 -10.14
CA ILE A 26 -18.25 -1.83 -11.49
C ILE A 26 -16.90 -1.62 -12.19
N THR A 27 -16.96 -1.39 -13.51
CA THR A 27 -15.82 -1.02 -14.32
C THR A 27 -16.15 0.12 -15.28
N SER A 28 -15.18 1.01 -15.50
CA SER A 28 -15.24 2.07 -16.52
C SER A 28 -14.71 1.63 -17.89
N LYS A 29 -14.19 0.40 -18.01
CA LYS A 29 -13.64 -0.11 -19.27
C LYS A 29 -14.77 -0.37 -20.28
N PRO A 30 -14.56 -0.14 -21.58
CA PRO A 30 -15.54 -0.51 -22.59
C PRO A 30 -15.81 -2.02 -22.54
N LEU A 31 -16.98 -2.43 -23.05
CA LEU A 31 -17.30 -3.85 -23.15
C LEU A 31 -16.46 -4.46 -24.29
N PRO A 32 -15.69 -5.53 -24.04
CA PRO A 32 -14.91 -6.19 -25.09
C PRO A 32 -15.77 -6.78 -26.21
N ASP A 33 -15.24 -6.82 -27.43
CA ASP A 33 -15.95 -7.30 -28.63
C ASP A 33 -16.53 -8.71 -28.48
N TYR A 34 -15.79 -9.62 -27.84
CA TYR A 34 -16.24 -11.00 -27.59
C TYR A 34 -17.41 -11.11 -26.60
N LEU A 35 -17.71 -10.06 -25.82
CA LEU A 35 -18.91 -9.97 -25.00
C LEU A 35 -20.02 -9.22 -25.74
N LEU A 36 -19.69 -8.22 -26.54
CA LEU A 36 -20.65 -7.52 -27.40
C LEU A 36 -21.36 -8.48 -28.35
N SER A 37 -20.63 -9.44 -28.93
CA SER A 37 -21.20 -10.46 -29.82
C SER A 37 -22.23 -11.37 -29.15
N LYS A 38 -22.28 -11.41 -27.81
CA LYS A 38 -23.25 -12.20 -27.04
C LYS A 38 -24.53 -11.43 -26.70
N ILE A 39 -24.58 -10.14 -26.99
CA ILE A 39 -25.73 -9.28 -26.70
C ILE A 39 -26.55 -9.13 -27.97
N VAL A 40 -27.85 -9.46 -27.90
CA VAL A 40 -28.76 -9.38 -29.04
C VAL A 40 -29.60 -8.11 -28.96
N ASN A 41 -29.53 -7.27 -30.00
CA ASN A 41 -30.28 -6.01 -30.10
C ASN A 41 -30.12 -5.11 -28.87
N ASN A 42 -28.89 -5.02 -28.33
CA ASN A 42 -28.57 -4.23 -27.14
C ASN A 42 -29.38 -4.59 -25.87
N ASN A 43 -29.95 -5.79 -25.81
CA ASN A 43 -30.78 -6.24 -24.71
C ASN A 43 -30.24 -7.53 -24.10
N ILE A 44 -30.49 -7.69 -22.81
CA ILE A 44 -30.22 -8.92 -22.06
C ILE A 44 -31.48 -9.37 -21.32
N PHE A 45 -31.51 -10.63 -20.90
CA PHE A 45 -32.56 -11.16 -20.05
C PHE A 45 -32.04 -11.27 -18.61
N ILE A 46 -32.82 -10.77 -17.68
CA ILE A 46 -32.56 -10.90 -16.25
C ILE A 46 -33.76 -11.56 -15.56
N ASN A 47 -33.47 -12.47 -14.65
CA ASN A 47 -34.46 -13.12 -13.80
C ASN A 47 -34.45 -12.42 -12.43
N ILE A 48 -35.53 -11.71 -12.10
CA ILE A 48 -35.68 -11.05 -10.81
C ILE A 48 -36.52 -11.94 -9.89
N HIS A 49 -35.97 -12.31 -8.74
CA HIS A 49 -36.57 -13.16 -7.72
C HIS A 49 -37.01 -12.33 -6.52
N ARG A 50 -38.18 -12.62 -5.95
CA ARG A 50 -38.63 -12.13 -4.63
C ARG A 50 -39.44 -13.23 -3.95
N ALA A 51 -39.08 -13.56 -2.72
CA ALA A 51 -39.63 -14.71 -1.99
C ALA A 51 -39.54 -16.00 -2.84
N THR A 52 -40.67 -16.63 -3.15
CA THR A 52 -40.74 -17.85 -3.98
C THR A 52 -41.07 -17.57 -5.45
N THR A 53 -41.25 -16.31 -5.82
CA THR A 53 -41.70 -15.90 -7.16
C THR A 53 -40.53 -15.30 -7.95
N SER A 54 -40.48 -15.60 -9.25
CA SER A 54 -39.50 -15.00 -10.16
C SER A 54 -40.16 -14.49 -11.44
N GLN A 55 -39.56 -13.46 -12.04
CA GLN A 55 -40.01 -12.91 -13.31
C GLN A 55 -38.81 -12.63 -14.22
N LYS A 56 -38.80 -13.27 -15.38
CA LYS A 56 -37.85 -12.98 -16.46
C LYS A 56 -38.28 -11.71 -17.18
N ILE A 57 -37.37 -10.74 -17.29
CA ILE A 57 -37.59 -9.50 -18.04
C ILE A 57 -36.46 -9.27 -19.05
N LYS A 58 -36.79 -8.62 -20.16
CA LYS A 58 -35.84 -8.17 -21.17
C LYS A 58 -35.55 -6.71 -20.90
N VAL A 59 -34.27 -6.37 -20.72
CA VAL A 59 -33.83 -5.01 -20.40
C VAL A 59 -32.72 -4.57 -21.34
N PRO A 60 -32.66 -3.27 -21.71
CA PRO A 60 -31.49 -2.71 -22.38
C PRO A 60 -30.26 -2.84 -21.48
N ILE A 61 -29.11 -3.18 -22.07
CA ILE A 61 -27.87 -3.34 -21.29
C ILE A 61 -27.24 -1.99 -20.87
N ASP A 62 -27.71 -0.91 -21.47
CA ASP A 62 -27.29 0.46 -21.18
C ASP A 62 -28.08 1.11 -20.04
N ASP A 63 -29.19 0.50 -19.62
CA ASP A 63 -30.02 1.02 -18.54
C ASP A 63 -29.32 0.84 -17.19
N SER A 64 -29.54 1.80 -16.29
CA SER A 64 -29.13 1.70 -14.89
C SER A 64 -30.11 0.84 -14.08
N PRO A 65 -29.66 0.23 -12.98
CA PRO A 65 -30.51 -0.47 -12.03
C PRO A 65 -31.76 0.30 -11.61
N ASP A 66 -31.65 1.61 -11.41
CA ASP A 66 -32.77 2.45 -11.00
C ASP A 66 -33.88 2.49 -12.08
N LEU A 67 -33.50 2.62 -13.37
CA LEU A 67 -34.44 2.54 -14.49
C LEU A 67 -35.05 1.14 -14.65
N ILE A 68 -34.26 0.11 -14.38
CA ILE A 68 -34.73 -1.29 -14.43
C ILE A 68 -35.76 -1.54 -13.33
N LEU A 69 -35.52 -1.05 -12.12
CA LEU A 69 -36.47 -1.15 -11.03
C LEU A 69 -37.76 -0.38 -11.34
N GLN A 70 -37.68 0.86 -11.85
CA GLN A 70 -38.86 1.63 -12.28
C GLN A 70 -39.69 0.88 -13.33
N SER A 71 -39.04 0.36 -14.37
CA SER A 71 -39.72 -0.39 -15.44
C SER A 71 -40.30 -1.72 -14.94
N PHE A 72 -39.60 -2.41 -14.04
CA PHE A 72 -40.08 -3.62 -13.38
C PHE A 72 -41.33 -3.35 -12.55
N PHE A 73 -41.33 -2.32 -11.70
CA PHE A 73 -42.48 -1.95 -10.88
C PHE A 73 -43.68 -1.53 -11.72
N THR A 74 -43.46 -0.80 -12.81
CA THR A 74 -44.51 -0.43 -13.77
C THR A 74 -45.15 -1.69 -14.39
N LYS A 75 -44.33 -2.66 -14.80
CA LYS A 75 -44.80 -3.93 -15.38
C LYS A 75 -45.49 -4.83 -14.35
N MET A 76 -45.04 -4.78 -13.10
CA MET A 76 -45.52 -5.63 -12.00
C MET A 76 -46.59 -4.96 -11.13
N ALA A 77 -47.10 -3.79 -11.50
CA ALA A 77 -48.08 -3.03 -10.72
C ALA A 77 -49.32 -3.87 -10.31
N LYS A 78 -49.82 -4.73 -11.19
CA LYS A 78 -50.97 -5.63 -10.91
C LYS A 78 -50.59 -6.94 -10.21
N LYS A 79 -49.31 -7.19 -10.00
CA LYS A 79 -48.74 -8.44 -9.48
C LYS A 79 -47.89 -8.24 -8.21
N LYS A 80 -47.89 -7.04 -7.62
CA LYS A 80 -47.14 -6.74 -6.39
C LYS A 80 -47.43 -7.74 -5.26
N SER A 81 -48.72 -8.05 -5.05
CA SER A 81 -49.18 -9.00 -4.03
C SER A 81 -48.62 -10.42 -4.22
N LEU A 82 -48.44 -10.87 -5.46
CA LEU A 82 -47.85 -12.19 -5.77
C LEU A 82 -46.35 -12.28 -5.46
N MET A 83 -45.67 -11.15 -5.40
CA MET A 83 -44.25 -11.05 -5.05
C MET A 83 -44.03 -10.62 -3.60
N ASN A 84 -45.09 -10.60 -2.78
CA ASN A 84 -45.01 -10.17 -1.38
C ASN A 84 -44.40 -8.76 -1.23
N ILE A 85 -44.76 -7.85 -2.15
CA ILE A 85 -44.37 -6.44 -2.10
C ILE A 85 -45.54 -5.65 -1.49
N PRO A 86 -45.33 -4.89 -0.40
CA PRO A 86 -46.36 -4.05 0.20
C PRO A 86 -46.91 -3.00 -0.78
N GLU A 87 -48.17 -2.60 -0.62
CA GLU A 87 -48.82 -1.65 -1.54
C GLU A 87 -48.23 -0.24 -1.46
N ASP A 88 -47.80 0.16 -0.26
CA ASP A 88 -47.16 1.44 0.06
C ASP A 88 -45.70 1.53 -0.40
N TYR A 89 -45.10 0.41 -0.82
CA TYR A 89 -43.71 0.36 -1.25
C TYR A 89 -43.58 0.65 -2.76
N SER A 90 -42.51 1.37 -3.08
CA SER A 90 -42.08 1.75 -4.44
C SER A 90 -40.75 1.10 -4.79
N GLU A 91 -40.29 1.32 -6.02
CA GLU A 91 -38.96 0.91 -6.49
C GLU A 91 -37.82 1.45 -5.62
N LEU A 92 -38.01 2.61 -4.97
CA LEU A 92 -37.00 3.26 -4.13
C LEU A 92 -36.75 2.52 -2.80
N ASN A 93 -37.64 1.59 -2.44
CA ASN A 93 -37.54 0.80 -1.23
C ASN A 93 -36.72 -0.48 -1.42
N PHE A 94 -36.27 -0.78 -2.65
CA PHE A 94 -35.61 -2.03 -2.97
C PHE A 94 -34.30 -1.82 -3.72
N VAL A 95 -33.46 -2.84 -3.68
CA VAL A 95 -32.21 -2.93 -4.43
C VAL A 95 -32.15 -4.26 -5.17
N LEU A 96 -31.35 -4.31 -6.24
CA LEU A 96 -31.04 -5.55 -6.92
C LEU A 96 -29.77 -6.15 -6.32
N ARG A 97 -29.86 -7.37 -5.82
CA ARG A 97 -28.72 -8.14 -5.29
C ARG A 97 -28.51 -9.39 -6.13
N VAL A 98 -27.27 -9.81 -6.32
CA VAL A 98 -26.94 -11.05 -7.02
C VAL A 98 -27.45 -12.26 -6.22
N SER A 99 -28.13 -13.19 -6.87
CA SER A 99 -28.63 -14.39 -6.20
C SER A 99 -27.50 -15.20 -5.54
N GLY A 100 -27.61 -15.43 -4.23
CA GLY A 100 -26.64 -16.20 -3.45
C GLY A 100 -25.34 -15.47 -3.10
N ARG A 101 -25.28 -14.14 -3.31
CA ARG A 101 -24.11 -13.31 -2.99
C ARG A 101 -24.51 -12.00 -2.33
N ASP A 102 -23.61 -11.44 -1.54
CA ASP A 102 -23.72 -10.08 -1.02
C ASP A 102 -23.08 -9.10 -1.99
N GLU A 103 -23.55 -9.13 -3.24
CA GLU A 103 -23.09 -8.25 -4.32
C GLU A 103 -24.30 -7.50 -4.89
N TYR A 104 -24.23 -6.18 -4.93
CA TYR A 104 -25.36 -5.32 -5.27
C TYR A 104 -25.18 -4.68 -6.65
N ILE A 105 -26.26 -4.63 -7.41
CA ILE A 105 -26.34 -3.95 -8.70
C ILE A 105 -27.21 -2.71 -8.50
N VAL A 106 -26.58 -1.60 -8.14
CA VAL A 106 -27.25 -0.36 -7.69
C VAL A 106 -26.57 0.88 -8.27
N GLY A 107 -27.28 2.01 -8.22
CA GLY A 107 -26.80 3.32 -8.62
C GLY A 107 -26.97 3.60 -10.12
N ASP A 108 -26.55 4.79 -10.53
CA ASP A 108 -26.72 5.28 -11.90
C ASP A 108 -25.58 4.80 -12.83
N THR A 109 -25.42 3.49 -12.92
CA THR A 109 -24.40 2.85 -13.77
C THR A 109 -25.06 1.85 -14.72
N PRO A 110 -24.74 1.86 -16.03
CA PRO A 110 -25.27 0.87 -16.97
C PRO A 110 -24.99 -0.58 -16.57
N LEU A 111 -25.94 -1.50 -16.79
CA LEU A 111 -25.74 -2.93 -16.47
C LEU A 111 -24.48 -3.54 -17.08
N LYS A 112 -24.13 -3.15 -18.31
CA LYS A 112 -22.91 -3.63 -18.98
C LYS A 112 -21.62 -3.34 -18.21
N ASN A 113 -21.65 -2.43 -17.24
CA ASN A 113 -20.48 -2.03 -16.46
C ASN A 113 -20.33 -2.78 -15.14
N PHE A 114 -21.28 -3.64 -14.76
CA PHE A 114 -21.14 -4.48 -13.57
C PHE A 114 -20.32 -5.73 -13.88
N HIS A 115 -19.38 -6.06 -13.00
CA HIS A 115 -18.50 -7.21 -13.16
C HIS A 115 -19.28 -8.53 -13.22
N TRP A 116 -20.28 -8.70 -12.34
CA TRP A 116 -21.18 -9.86 -12.37
C TRP A 116 -21.88 -10.03 -13.72
N ILE A 117 -22.45 -8.96 -14.29
CA ILE A 117 -23.14 -9.01 -15.58
C ILE A 117 -22.18 -9.44 -16.69
N ARG A 118 -20.97 -8.88 -16.73
CA ARG A 118 -19.93 -9.28 -17.70
C ARG A 118 -19.52 -10.74 -17.52
N GLN A 119 -19.46 -11.23 -16.29
CA GLN A 119 -19.13 -12.61 -15.99
C GLN A 119 -20.22 -13.58 -16.50
N CYS A 120 -21.50 -13.29 -16.23
CA CYS A 120 -22.61 -14.08 -16.77
C CYS A 120 -22.59 -14.10 -18.30
N LEU A 121 -22.36 -12.96 -18.96
CA LEU A 121 -22.21 -12.91 -20.42
C LEU A 121 -21.04 -13.77 -20.91
N LYS A 122 -19.88 -13.68 -20.24
CA LYS A 122 -18.71 -14.48 -20.61
C LYS A 122 -18.99 -15.97 -20.55
N ASN A 123 -19.63 -16.41 -19.47
CA ASN A 123 -19.90 -17.82 -19.20
C ASN A 123 -21.17 -18.35 -19.88
N GLU A 124 -22.01 -17.46 -20.41
CA GLU A 124 -23.35 -17.78 -20.94
C GLU A 124 -24.31 -18.29 -19.86
N ASP A 125 -24.10 -17.81 -18.63
CA ASP A 125 -24.96 -18.09 -17.48
C ASP A 125 -26.20 -17.18 -17.50
N GLU A 126 -27.33 -17.70 -17.01
CA GLU A 126 -28.50 -16.86 -16.77
C GLU A 126 -28.23 -15.85 -15.64
N ILE A 127 -28.66 -14.60 -15.85
CA ILE A 127 -28.50 -13.53 -14.85
C ILE A 127 -29.66 -13.62 -13.86
N HIS A 128 -29.35 -14.05 -12.64
CA HIS A 128 -30.31 -14.13 -11.53
C HIS A 128 -30.02 -13.05 -10.48
N LEU A 129 -31.02 -12.22 -10.23
CA LEU A 129 -31.00 -11.15 -9.25
C LEU A 129 -32.16 -11.32 -8.27
N VAL A 130 -31.98 -10.89 -7.04
CA VAL A 130 -32.99 -10.85 -5.98
C VAL A 130 -33.37 -9.40 -5.76
N LEU A 131 -34.68 -9.13 -5.73
CA LEU A 131 -35.21 -7.86 -5.25
C LEU A 131 -35.16 -7.88 -3.72
N ASP A 132 -34.24 -7.14 -3.13
CA ASP A 132 -33.96 -7.18 -1.69
C ASP A 132 -34.17 -5.81 -1.05
N ASP A 133 -34.31 -5.80 0.27
CA ASP A 133 -34.34 -4.56 1.05
C ASP A 133 -32.89 -4.04 1.16
N PRO A 134 -32.63 -2.72 0.99
CA PRO A 134 -31.28 -2.18 1.07
C PRO A 134 -30.69 -2.40 2.47
N PRO A 135 -29.39 -2.75 2.58
CA PRO A 135 -28.74 -2.88 3.88
C PRO A 135 -28.74 -1.54 4.62
N ASP A 136 -28.97 -1.59 5.93
CA ASP A 136 -28.95 -0.40 6.79
C ASP A 136 -27.51 0.13 6.95
N PRO A 137 -27.18 1.34 6.46
CA PRO A 137 -25.84 1.90 6.59
C PRO A 137 -25.38 2.13 8.04
N ASN A 138 -26.30 2.16 9.01
CA ASN A 138 -25.95 2.27 10.42
C ASN A 138 -25.22 1.03 10.95
N GLN A 139 -25.31 -0.11 10.26
CA GLN A 139 -24.53 -1.30 10.60
C GLN A 139 -23.03 -1.11 10.38
N ASP A 140 -22.63 -0.14 9.55
CA ASP A 140 -21.24 0.23 9.27
C ASP A 140 -20.75 1.40 10.15
N GLU A 141 -21.47 1.74 11.23
CA GLU A 141 -21.07 2.83 12.13
C GLU A 141 -19.72 2.52 12.79
N VAL A 142 -18.80 3.47 12.66
CA VAL A 142 -17.46 3.35 13.22
C VAL A 142 -17.44 3.95 14.62
N GLN A 143 -16.88 3.22 15.59
CA GLN A 143 -16.65 3.74 16.92
C GLN A 143 -15.79 5.02 16.86
N LYS A 144 -16.30 6.09 17.48
CA LYS A 144 -15.57 7.34 17.66
C LYS A 144 -14.49 7.11 18.70
N GLU A 145 -13.26 6.87 18.25
CA GLU A 145 -12.11 6.80 19.16
C GLU A 145 -11.78 8.21 19.68
N GLU A 146 -12.15 8.50 20.92
CA GLU A 146 -11.66 9.66 21.67
C GLU A 146 -10.28 9.34 22.26
N TRP A 147 -9.25 9.32 21.42
CA TRP A 147 -7.89 9.40 21.94
C TRP A 147 -7.68 10.83 22.46
N PRO A 148 -7.29 11.04 23.73
CA PRO A 148 -6.85 12.36 24.15
C PRO A 148 -5.74 12.79 23.20
N LEU A 149 -5.94 13.96 22.58
CA LEU A 149 -4.94 14.60 21.73
C LEU A 149 -3.74 14.89 22.62
N VAL A 150 -2.80 13.95 22.71
CA VAL A 150 -1.52 14.18 23.37
C VAL A 150 -0.77 15.14 22.48
N ASP A 151 -0.44 16.29 23.07
CA ASP A 151 0.22 17.47 22.53
C ASP A 151 0.81 17.30 21.12
N ASP A 152 0.44 18.22 20.25
CA ASP A 152 0.99 18.44 18.93
C ASP A 152 2.44 18.92 19.04
N CYS A 153 3.31 18.08 19.59
CA CYS A 153 4.67 17.96 19.08
C CYS A 153 4.52 17.53 17.62
N THR A 154 4.18 18.50 16.75
CA THR A 154 3.79 18.33 15.35
C THR A 154 4.87 17.60 14.54
N GLY A 155 6.06 17.41 15.12
CA GLY A 155 7.21 16.82 14.45
C GLY A 155 7.63 17.63 13.23
N VAL A 156 7.10 18.85 13.08
CA VAL A 156 7.44 19.77 12.00
C VAL A 156 8.83 20.28 12.32
N SER A 157 9.83 19.66 11.68
CA SER A 157 11.15 20.26 11.59
C SER A 157 10.99 21.58 10.84
N GLY A 158 11.46 22.69 11.43
CA GLY A 158 11.45 24.00 10.76
C GLY A 158 12.20 23.97 9.43
N TYR A 159 11.94 24.96 8.59
CA TYR A 159 12.69 25.12 7.33
C TYR A 159 14.13 25.54 7.60
N HIS A 160 15.01 25.41 6.60
CA HIS A 160 16.43 25.76 6.76
C HIS A 160 16.61 27.20 7.25
N GLU A 161 15.84 28.15 6.73
CA GLU A 161 15.87 29.57 7.09
C GLU A 161 15.56 29.78 8.58
N GLN A 162 14.75 28.89 9.17
CA GLN A 162 14.38 28.93 10.58
C GLN A 162 15.40 28.23 11.48
N LEU A 163 16.14 27.25 10.96
CA LEU A 163 17.05 26.41 11.72
C LEU A 163 18.54 26.71 11.47
N THR A 164 18.85 27.63 10.55
CA THR A 164 20.24 27.94 10.26
C THR A 164 20.95 28.55 11.46
N ILE A 165 22.21 28.16 11.66
CA ILE A 165 23.09 28.72 12.70
C ILE A 165 23.67 30.07 12.28
N ASP A 166 23.68 30.36 10.98
CA ASP A 166 24.29 31.58 10.46
C ASP A 166 23.54 32.82 10.96
N GLY A 167 24.28 33.71 11.62
CA GLY A 167 23.74 34.95 12.18
C GLY A 167 22.87 34.78 13.43
N LYS A 168 22.85 33.59 14.06
CA LYS A 168 22.11 33.34 15.31
C LYS A 168 23.05 33.16 16.51
N ASP A 169 22.55 33.54 17.68
CA ASP A 169 23.22 33.30 18.96
C ASP A 169 23.26 31.79 19.26
N HIS A 170 24.45 31.20 19.21
CA HIS A 170 24.67 29.76 19.36
C HIS A 170 24.19 29.21 20.73
N GLU A 171 24.07 30.05 21.77
CA GLU A 171 23.58 29.63 23.09
C GLU A 171 22.07 29.36 23.12
N ARG A 172 21.32 29.83 22.10
CA ARG A 172 19.86 29.73 22.02
C ARG A 172 19.37 28.69 21.01
N VAL A 173 20.27 28.01 20.32
CA VAL A 173 19.94 27.06 19.23
C VAL A 173 19.88 25.64 19.76
N PHE A 174 18.67 25.10 19.92
CA PHE A 174 18.43 23.71 20.35
C PHE A 174 18.29 22.73 19.18
N THR A 175 18.21 23.22 17.94
CA THR A 175 18.11 22.41 16.72
C THR A 175 18.79 23.16 15.58
N ILE A 176 19.63 22.48 14.80
CA ILE A 176 20.38 23.06 13.70
C ILE A 176 19.96 22.44 12.36
N SER A 177 20.06 23.22 11.29
CA SER A 177 19.83 22.70 9.94
C SER A 177 20.94 21.70 9.54
N LEU A 178 20.55 20.56 8.96
CA LEU A 178 21.52 19.61 8.39
C LEU A 178 22.33 20.22 7.23
N TRP A 179 21.80 21.25 6.54
CA TRP A 179 22.50 21.92 5.44
C TRP A 179 23.72 22.72 5.89
N ASP A 180 23.76 23.16 7.15
CA ASP A 180 24.92 23.85 7.74
C ASP A 180 26.05 22.87 8.12
N CYS A 181 25.75 21.57 8.19
CA CYS A 181 26.69 20.55 8.60
C CYS A 181 27.67 20.18 7.47
N ASN A 182 28.73 20.99 7.30
CA ASN A 182 29.79 20.77 6.29
C ASN A 182 30.83 19.69 6.68
N ARG A 183 30.53 18.83 7.66
CA ARG A 183 31.41 17.73 8.09
C ARG A 183 31.09 16.44 7.35
N LYS A 184 32.08 15.56 7.16
CA LYS A 184 31.87 14.20 6.64
C LYS A 184 31.04 13.38 7.63
N PHE A 185 30.12 12.56 7.12
CA PHE A 185 29.35 11.63 7.93
C PHE A 185 30.29 10.53 8.45
N ARG A 186 30.15 10.15 9.73
CA ARG A 186 30.93 9.06 10.32
C ARG A 186 30.09 8.26 11.31
N VAL A 187 30.31 6.95 11.34
CA VAL A 187 29.71 6.03 12.31
C VAL A 187 30.81 5.30 13.06
N LYS A 188 30.61 5.04 14.35
CA LYS A 188 31.53 4.25 15.16
C LYS A 188 31.05 2.80 15.21
N ILE A 189 31.85 1.88 14.69
CA ILE A 189 31.59 0.44 14.82
C ILE A 189 32.24 -0.02 16.13
N ILE A 190 31.40 -0.30 17.13
CA ILE A 190 31.84 -0.78 18.45
C ILE A 190 32.26 -2.25 18.33
N GLY A 191 31.32 -3.12 17.96
CA GLY A 191 31.53 -4.55 17.84
C GLY A 191 30.29 -5.29 17.36
N ILE A 192 30.38 -6.62 17.33
CA ILE A 192 29.27 -7.54 17.13
C ILE A 192 29.32 -8.65 18.19
N ASP A 193 28.14 -9.13 18.58
CA ASP A 193 27.94 -10.23 19.51
C ASP A 193 27.05 -11.29 18.84
N ILE A 194 27.51 -12.54 18.82
CA ILE A 194 26.75 -13.68 18.29
C ILE A 194 26.78 -14.85 19.28
N PRO A 195 25.63 -15.28 19.83
CA PRO A 195 25.60 -16.34 20.85
C PRO A 195 26.06 -17.72 20.38
N VAL A 196 25.97 -18.01 19.08
CA VAL A 196 26.35 -19.32 18.52
C VAL A 196 27.19 -19.10 17.27
N LEU A 197 28.45 -19.55 17.35
CA LEU A 197 29.39 -19.43 16.24
C LEU A 197 29.13 -20.46 15.14
N PRO A 198 29.48 -20.14 13.88
CA PRO A 198 29.51 -21.13 12.81
C PRO A 198 30.45 -22.29 13.15
N ARG A 199 30.16 -23.48 12.62
CA ARG A 199 30.96 -24.70 12.85
C ARG A 199 32.40 -24.60 12.34
N ASN A 200 32.68 -23.67 11.43
CA ASN A 200 34.01 -23.44 10.90
C ASN A 200 34.74 -22.39 11.76
N THR A 201 35.83 -22.79 12.39
CA THR A 201 36.60 -21.98 13.33
C THR A 201 37.60 -21.03 12.67
N ASP A 202 37.95 -21.26 11.40
CA ASP A 202 38.99 -20.49 10.69
C ASP A 202 38.41 -19.36 9.84
N LEU A 203 37.45 -18.63 10.42
CA LEU A 203 36.78 -17.51 9.78
C LEU A 203 37.30 -16.18 10.28
N THR A 204 37.45 -15.26 9.34
CA THR A 204 37.62 -13.84 9.61
C THR A 204 36.33 -13.12 9.30
N VAL A 205 36.06 -12.06 10.04
CA VAL A 205 34.87 -11.23 9.92
C VAL A 205 35.25 -9.76 9.82
N PHE A 206 34.50 -9.00 9.03
CA PHE A 206 34.54 -7.53 9.02
C PHE A 206 33.13 -6.97 8.82
N VAL A 207 32.94 -5.72 9.21
CA VAL A 207 31.70 -4.99 8.98
C VAL A 207 31.92 -4.08 7.78
N GLU A 208 31.07 -4.21 6.78
CA GLU A 208 30.91 -3.23 5.71
C GLU A 208 29.74 -2.32 6.02
N ALA A 209 29.95 -1.02 5.89
CA ALA A 209 28.97 0.01 6.10
C ALA A 209 28.79 0.78 4.80
N ASN A 210 27.55 0.89 4.35
CA ASN A 210 27.15 1.46 3.08
C ASN A 210 26.13 2.58 3.32
N ILE A 211 26.33 3.75 2.73
CA ILE A 211 25.30 4.79 2.61
C ILE A 211 24.62 4.60 1.26
N GLN A 212 23.33 4.31 1.28
CA GLN A 212 22.55 4.00 0.09
C GLN A 212 21.33 4.91 0.00
N HIS A 213 20.89 5.21 -1.22
CA HIS A 213 19.62 5.89 -1.46
C HIS A 213 18.91 5.20 -2.63
N GLY A 214 17.78 4.54 -2.35
CA GLY A 214 17.19 3.59 -3.28
C GLY A 214 18.17 2.44 -3.57
N GLN A 215 18.49 2.21 -4.84
CA GLN A 215 19.46 1.19 -5.26
C GLN A 215 20.89 1.72 -5.43
N GLN A 216 21.11 3.03 -5.27
CA GLN A 216 22.42 3.65 -5.50
C GLN A 216 23.27 3.62 -4.23
N LEU A 217 24.51 3.17 -4.36
CA LEU A 217 25.55 3.31 -3.35
C LEU A 217 26.16 4.72 -3.43
N LEU A 218 26.06 5.48 -2.34
CA LEU A 218 26.61 6.84 -2.24
C LEU A 218 28.02 6.85 -1.65
N SER A 219 28.27 6.04 -0.62
CA SER A 219 29.60 5.87 -0.03
C SER A 219 29.70 4.54 0.71
N GLN A 220 30.87 3.92 0.69
CA GLN A 220 31.15 2.63 1.35
C GLN A 220 32.42 2.72 2.19
N LYS A 221 32.40 2.06 3.36
CA LYS A 221 33.55 1.88 4.25
C LYS A 221 33.50 0.51 4.88
N ARG A 222 34.66 -0.04 5.26
CA ARG A 222 34.76 -1.33 5.95
C ARG A 222 35.70 -1.26 7.13
N THR A 223 35.47 -2.08 8.14
CA THR A 223 36.42 -2.30 9.22
C THR A 223 37.56 -3.22 8.78
N THR A 224 38.60 -3.32 9.60
CA THR A 224 39.65 -4.33 9.44
C THR A 224 39.11 -5.73 9.70
N ALA A 225 39.55 -6.75 8.97
CA ALA A 225 39.16 -8.12 9.29
C ALA A 225 39.72 -8.57 10.66
N LYS A 226 38.92 -9.27 11.45
CA LYS A 226 39.30 -9.88 12.74
C LYS A 226 38.87 -11.35 12.79
N PRO A 227 39.48 -12.20 13.64
CA PRO A 227 38.99 -13.55 13.88
C PRO A 227 37.51 -13.53 14.30
N PHE A 228 36.74 -14.50 13.84
CA PHE A 228 35.31 -14.57 14.16
C PHE A 228 35.09 -15.32 15.48
N THR A 229 35.00 -14.56 16.58
CA THR A 229 34.70 -15.03 17.94
C THR A 229 33.29 -14.62 18.37
N GLU A 230 32.82 -15.10 19.52
CA GLU A 230 31.47 -14.80 20.06
C GLU A 230 31.23 -13.29 20.19
N GLU A 231 32.26 -12.57 20.63
CA GLU A 231 32.33 -11.11 20.66
C GLU A 231 33.51 -10.64 19.79
N VAL A 232 33.28 -9.68 18.89
CA VAL A 232 34.33 -9.05 18.08
C VAL A 232 34.21 -7.53 18.19
N LEU A 233 35.21 -6.89 18.80
CA LEU A 233 35.25 -5.44 19.02
C LEU A 233 36.18 -4.75 18.03
N TRP A 234 35.73 -3.69 17.37
CA TRP A 234 36.58 -2.80 16.56
C TRP A 234 36.86 -1.46 17.20
N ASN A 235 35.86 -0.87 17.88
CA ASN A 235 35.92 0.46 18.47
C ASN A 235 36.48 1.54 17.51
N THR A 236 36.11 1.47 16.22
CA THR A 236 36.71 2.30 15.16
C THR A 236 35.69 3.24 14.51
N TRP A 237 36.15 4.41 14.06
CA TRP A 237 35.34 5.35 13.30
C TRP A 237 35.47 5.07 11.80
N LEU A 238 34.33 4.85 11.13
CA LEU A 238 34.25 4.82 9.68
C LEU A 238 33.76 6.19 9.20
N GLU A 239 34.67 6.99 8.64
CA GLU A 239 34.34 8.27 8.00
C GLU A 239 34.07 8.06 6.50
N PHE A 240 32.86 8.41 6.06
CA PHE A 240 32.38 8.25 4.70
C PHE A 240 32.77 9.43 3.82
N ASP A 241 32.86 9.21 2.51
CA ASP A 241 33.17 10.28 1.57
C ASP A 241 31.91 11.03 1.11
N ILE A 242 31.10 11.42 2.10
CA ILE A 242 29.87 12.20 1.91
C ILE A 242 29.71 13.15 3.09
N LYS A 243 29.34 14.41 2.83
CA LYS A 243 29.07 15.38 3.90
C LYS A 243 27.67 15.17 4.44
N ILE A 244 27.46 15.56 5.70
CA ILE A 244 26.14 15.46 6.36
C ILE A 244 25.09 16.25 5.57
N LYS A 245 25.44 17.47 5.12
CA LYS A 245 24.55 18.30 4.30
C LYS A 245 24.15 17.71 2.94
N ASP A 246 24.94 16.76 2.43
CA ASP A 246 24.72 16.11 1.13
C ASP A 246 23.92 14.80 1.27
N LEU A 247 23.51 14.42 2.50
CA LEU A 247 22.69 13.23 2.73
C LEU A 247 21.23 13.47 2.29
N PRO A 248 20.70 12.73 1.30
CA PRO A 248 19.32 12.89 0.87
C PRO A 248 18.36 12.33 1.92
N LYS A 249 17.15 12.93 2.02
CA LYS A 249 16.07 12.39 2.84
C LYS A 249 15.70 11.00 2.33
N GLY A 250 15.76 10.00 3.21
CA GLY A 250 15.55 8.60 2.85
C GLY A 250 16.84 7.82 2.56
N ALA A 251 18.02 8.44 2.72
CA ALA A 251 19.28 7.70 2.76
C ALA A 251 19.27 6.68 3.91
N LEU A 252 19.84 5.51 3.64
CA LEU A 252 19.95 4.39 4.58
C LEU A 252 21.41 4.11 4.88
N LEU A 253 21.72 3.88 6.15
CA LEU A 253 22.96 3.27 6.58
C LEU A 253 22.74 1.76 6.65
N THR A 254 23.33 1.03 5.71
CA THR A 254 23.28 -0.42 5.65
C THR A 254 24.55 -0.98 6.27
N LEU A 255 24.42 -1.82 7.30
CA LEU A 255 25.54 -2.51 7.96
C LEU A 255 25.46 -4.00 7.64
N GLN A 256 26.52 -4.53 7.05
CA GLN A 256 26.61 -5.93 6.63
C GLN A 256 27.84 -6.57 7.23
N VAL A 257 27.66 -7.75 7.81
CA VAL A 257 28.74 -8.55 8.39
C VAL A 257 29.17 -9.56 7.33
N TYR A 258 30.40 -9.46 6.88
CA TYR A 258 30.99 -10.38 5.91
C TYR A 258 31.93 -11.35 6.62
N CYS A 259 31.79 -12.64 6.34
CA CYS A 259 32.69 -13.68 6.83
C CYS A 259 33.42 -14.37 5.67
N GLY A 260 34.69 -14.71 5.88
CA GLY A 260 35.51 -15.37 4.87
C GLY A 260 36.72 -16.08 5.49
N LYS A 261 37.31 -17.02 4.77
CA LYS A 261 38.53 -17.70 5.23
C LYS A 261 39.67 -16.70 5.35
N ALA A 262 40.49 -16.85 6.38
CA ALA A 262 41.71 -16.05 6.50
C ALA A 262 42.58 -16.23 5.24
N PRO A 263 43.11 -15.15 4.62
CA PRO A 263 44.07 -15.29 3.53
C PRO A 263 45.31 -16.03 4.08
N ALA A 264 45.70 -17.12 3.42
CA ALA A 264 46.94 -17.82 3.75
C ALA A 264 48.12 -16.85 3.57
N SER A 265 48.94 -16.67 4.60
CA SER A 265 50.13 -15.85 4.50
C SER A 265 51.03 -16.41 3.39
N SER A 266 51.11 -15.73 2.25
CA SER A 266 52.11 -16.00 1.21
C SER A 266 53.48 -15.53 1.70
N ALA A 267 54.08 -16.27 2.61
CA ALA A 267 55.50 -16.16 2.92
C ALA A 267 56.26 -16.87 1.78
N LYS A 268 56.56 -16.14 0.70
CA LYS A 268 57.70 -16.33 -0.22
C LYS A 268 57.59 -15.39 -1.42
N ALA A 269 58.37 -14.30 -1.40
CA ALA A 269 58.91 -13.67 -2.61
C ALA A 269 60.26 -13.01 -2.26
N ASN A 270 61.30 -13.72 -2.66
CA ASN A 270 62.75 -13.51 -2.61
C ASN A 270 63.33 -12.08 -2.51
N LEU A 271 64.39 -12.01 -1.71
CA LEU A 271 65.55 -11.14 -1.88
C LEU A 271 66.13 -11.23 -3.31
N HIS A 272 66.26 -10.08 -3.98
CA HIS A 272 67.49 -9.55 -4.59
C HIS A 272 67.10 -8.45 -5.60
N LEU A 273 67.35 -7.19 -5.25
CA LEU A 273 67.47 -6.11 -6.24
C LEU A 273 68.93 -5.67 -6.21
N HIS A 274 69.60 -6.00 -7.30
CA HIS A 274 70.98 -5.67 -7.60
C HIS A 274 71.08 -4.17 -7.91
N ASP A 275 72.01 -3.49 -7.24
CA ASP A 275 72.46 -2.15 -7.59
C ASP A 275 73.05 -2.10 -9.00
N SER A 276 72.75 -1.04 -9.76
CA SER A 276 73.61 -0.48 -10.80
C SER A 276 73.28 1.01 -11.02
N PRO A 277 74.28 1.85 -11.33
CA PRO A 277 74.24 3.28 -11.06
C PRO A 277 73.76 4.11 -12.25
N SER A 278 73.12 5.24 -11.95
CA SER A 278 72.82 6.31 -12.92
C SER A 278 74.05 7.16 -13.22
N SER A 279 74.26 7.41 -14.51
CA SER A 279 75.02 8.55 -15.04
C SER A 279 74.30 9.86 -14.77
#